data_AF-A0A2J9E2E9-F1
#
_entry.id   AF-A0A2J9E2E9-F1
#
_cell.length_a   1.000
_cell.length_b   1.000
_cell.length_c   1.000
_cell.angle_alpha   90.00
_cell.angle_beta   90.00
_cell.angle_gamma   90.00
#
_symmetry.space_group_name_H-M   'P 1'
#
loop_
_entity.id
_entity.type
_entity.pdbx_description
1 polymer ?
#
loop_
_entity_poly.entity_id
_entity_poly.type
_entity_poly.pdbx_seq_one_letter_code
_entity_poly.pdbx_strand_id
1 'polypeptide(L)' 'MYANEPWTQFEVILSNEGNFKINFAYIPEKDSWPRIYMKGISDFSEKEWQETSIPKELWEERVRLKKPS' A
#
# COMPACT_ATOMS: atom_id res chain seq x y z
N MET A 1 7.05 24.56 5.73
CA MET A 1 6.37 23.33 6.16
C MET A 1 6.48 22.38 4.99
N TYR A 2 7.27 21.30 5.10
CA TYR A 2 7.30 20.30 4.03
C TYR A 2 5.93 19.61 4.04
N ALA A 3 5.15 19.78 2.98
CA ALA A 3 4.03 18.88 2.76
C ALA A 3 4.63 17.48 2.74
N ASN A 4 4.19 16.60 3.64
CA ASN A 4 4.47 15.17 3.52
C ASN A 4 3.76 14.72 2.25
N GLU A 5 4.38 14.93 1.09
CA GLU A 5 3.78 14.49 -0.15
C GLU A 5 3.66 12.96 -0.06
N PRO A 6 2.46 12.41 -0.28
CA PRO A 6 2.30 10.97 -0.35
C PRO A 6 3.28 10.31 -1.29
N TRP A 7 3.72 9.13 -0.90
CA TRP A 7 4.20 8.17 -1.86
C TRP A 7 3.01 7.71 -2.70
N THR A 8 2.93 8.28 -3.89
CA THR A 8 1.93 7.90 -4.88
C THR A 8 2.48 6.70 -5.61
N GLN A 9 1.90 5.54 -5.34
CA GLN A 9 2.16 4.36 -6.14
C GLN A 9 1.16 4.35 -7.30
N PHE A 10 1.64 3.97 -8.49
CA PHE A 10 0.79 3.82 -9.66
C PHE A 10 1.11 2.51 -10.37
N GLU A 11 0.08 1.92 -10.95
CA GLU A 11 0.18 0.72 -11.78
C GLU A 11 -0.35 1.05 -13.17
N VAL A 12 0.43 0.69 -14.19
CA VAL A 12 0.03 0.83 -15.59
C VAL A 12 -0.15 -0.56 -16.17
N ILE A 13 -1.34 -0.84 -16.69
CA ILE A 13 -1.68 -2.11 -17.31
C ILE A 13 -1.90 -1.85 -18.80
N LEU A 14 -1.11 -2.51 -19.63
CA LEU A 14 -1.30 -2.57 -21.08
C LEU A 14 -1.69 -3.99 -21.45
N SER A 15 -2.87 -4.17 -22.05
CA SER A 15 -3.32 -5.48 -22.51
C SER A 15 -2.93 -5.76 -23.96
N ASN A 16 -2.88 -7.04 -24.33
CA ASN A 16 -2.64 -7.47 -25.72
C ASN A 16 -3.77 -7.05 -26.68
N GLU A 17 -4.94 -6.67 -26.16
CA GLU A 17 -6.07 -6.14 -26.94
C GLU A 17 -5.96 -4.62 -27.16
N GLY A 18 -4.90 -3.98 -26.64
CA GLY A 18 -4.68 -2.54 -26.75
C GLY A 18 -5.37 -1.71 -25.66
N ASN A 19 -5.92 -2.34 -24.61
CA ASN A 19 -6.51 -1.61 -23.49
C ASN A 19 -5.41 -1.03 -22.59
N PHE A 20 -5.57 0.24 -22.23
CA PHE A 20 -4.66 0.97 -21.35
C PHE A 20 -5.39 1.40 -20.07
N LYS A 21 -4.88 0.99 -18.90
CA LYS A 21 -5.44 1.33 -17.59
C LYS A 21 -4.34 1.86 -16.68
N ILE A 22 -4.65 2.92 -15.93
CA ILE A 22 -3.79 3.41 -14.86
C ILE A 22 -4.57 3.34 -13.55
N ASN A 23 -3.98 2.71 -12.53
CA ASN A 23 -4.46 2.71 -11.16
C ASN A 23 -3.53 3.58 -10.30
N PHE A 24 -4.09 4.26 -9.30
CA PHE A 24 -3.34 5.07 -8.34
C PHE A 24 -3.68 4.65 -6.92
N ALA A 25 -2.67 4.57 -6.06
CA ALA A 25 -2.82 4.38 -4.62
C ALA A 25 -1.99 5.42 -3.87
N TYR A 26 -2.66 6.16 -2.99
CA TYR A 26 -2.01 7.04 -2.02
C TYR A 26 -1.65 6.20 -0.80
N ILE A 27 -0.37 5.95 -0.58
CA ILE A 27 0.10 5.18 0.57
C ILE A 27 1.04 6.08 1.38
N PRO A 28 0.71 6.43 2.63
CA PRO A 28 1.63 7.17 3.49
C PRO A 28 2.96 6.42 3.62
N GLU A 29 4.09 7.13 3.65
CA GLU A 29 5.43 6.51 3.78
C GLU A 29 5.49 5.51 4.93
N LYS A 30 4.90 5.90 6.06
CA LYS A 30 4.83 5.09 7.29
C LYS A 30 4.11 3.77 7.06
N ASP A 31 3.12 3.75 6.18
CA ASP A 31 2.32 2.59 5.83
C ASP A 31 2.82 1.89 4.56
N SER A 32 3.92 2.35 3.96
CA SER A 32 4.52 1.69 2.81
C SER A 32 5.47 0.57 3.23
N TRP A 33 5.63 -0.46 2.39
CA TRP A 33 6.56 -1.55 2.63
C TRP A 33 7.32 -1.94 1.36
N PRO A 34 8.62 -2.32 1.44
CA PRO A 34 9.37 -2.77 0.28
C PRO A 34 8.70 -3.95 -0.41
N ARG A 35 8.69 -3.92 -1.76
CA ARG A 35 8.10 -4.95 -2.63
C ARG A 35 6.58 -5.16 -2.47
N ILE A 36 5.91 -4.28 -1.73
CA ILE A 36 4.45 -4.20 -1.70
C ILE A 36 4.01 -3.04 -2.57
N TYR A 37 3.17 -3.35 -3.56
CA TYR A 37 2.65 -2.39 -4.51
C TYR A 37 1.16 -2.16 -4.27
N MET A 38 0.72 -0.91 -4.40
CA MET A 38 -0.66 -0.45 -4.40
C MET A 38 -1.46 -0.74 -3.13
N LYS A 39 -0.83 -1.26 -2.06
CA LYS A 39 -1.42 -1.50 -0.74
C LYS A 39 -0.48 -1.02 0.37
N GLY A 40 -1.04 -0.39 1.41
CA GLY A 40 -0.33 -0.10 2.64
C GLY A 40 -0.29 -1.29 3.59
N ILE A 41 0.61 -1.26 4.58
CA ILE A 41 0.74 -2.28 5.62
C ILE A 41 -0.61 -2.47 6.33
N SER A 42 -1.31 -1.38 6.63
CA SER A 42 -2.63 -1.40 7.28
C SER A 42 -3.78 -1.92 6.40
N ASP A 43 -3.55 -2.20 5.12
CA ASP A 43 -4.56 -2.75 4.20
C ASP A 43 -4.62 -4.28 4.21
N PHE A 44 -3.61 -4.96 4.77
CA PHE A 44 -3.55 -6.42 4.80
C PHE A 44 -4.44 -7.01 5.89
N SER A 45 -5.24 -8.02 5.52
CA SER A 45 -5.81 -8.95 6.49
C SER A 45 -4.72 -9.81 7.15
N GLU A 46 -5.03 -10.46 8.28
CA GLU A 46 -4.06 -11.31 8.99
C GLU A 46 -3.50 -12.42 8.08
N LYS A 47 -4.35 -13.02 7.24
CA LYS A 47 -3.92 -14.06 6.29
C LYS A 47 -2.97 -13.52 5.23
N GLU A 48 -3.31 -12.41 4.60
CA GLU A 48 -2.45 -11.82 3.56
C GLU A 48 -1.14 -11.30 4.18
N TRP A 49 -1.18 -10.72 5.39
CA TRP A 49 0.01 -10.25 6.11
C TRP A 49 1.00 -11.38 6.40
N GLN A 50 0.52 -12.56 6.79
CA GLN A 50 1.37 -13.74 7.05
C GLN A 50 2.16 -14.21 5.82
N GLU A 51 1.73 -13.86 4.61
CA GLU A 51 2.45 -14.15 3.37
C GLU A 51 3.53 -13.10 3.02
N THR A 52 3.66 -12.06 3.85
CA THR A 52 4.63 -10.97 3.66
C THR A 52 5.85 -11.11 4.57
N SER A 53 6.83 -10.20 4.39
CA SER A 53 7.98 -10.03 5.29
C SER A 53 7.78 -8.94 6.35
N ILE A 54 6.57 -8.40 6.49
CA ILE A 54 6.28 -7.32 7.42
C ILE A 54 6.29 -7.87 8.86
N PRO A 55 7.05 -7.29 9.81
CA PRO A 55 7.00 -7.69 11.21
C PRO A 55 5.59 -7.55 11.81
N LYS A 56 5.20 -8.50 12.68
CA LYS A 56 3.85 -8.56 13.24
C LYS A 56 3.50 -7.29 14.02
N GLU A 57 4.41 -6.84 14.86
CA GLU A 57 4.22 -5.68 15.72
C GLU A 57 4.00 -4.40 14.90
N LEU A 58 4.71 -4.27 13.77
CA LEU A 58 4.54 -3.16 12.85
C LEU A 58 3.18 -3.21 12.15
N TRP A 59 2.77 -4.39 11.67
CA TRP A 59 1.46 -4.57 11.04
C TRP A 59 0.32 -4.25 12.01
N GLU A 60 0.35 -4.81 13.23
CA GLU A 60 -0.63 -4.52 14.26
C GLU A 60 -0.69 -3.04 14.63
N GLU A 61 0.46 -2.37 14.75
CA GLU A 61 0.54 -0.93 14.99
C GLU A 61 -0.15 -0.15 13.87
N ARG A 62 0.14 -0.48 12.61
CA ARG A 62 -0.43 0.21 11.44
C ARG A 62 -1.91 -0.02 11.28
N VAL A 63 -2.39 -1.26 11.45
CA VAL A 63 -3.82 -1.59 11.46
C VAL A 63 -4.55 -0.79 12.54
N ARG A 64 -3.98 -0.69 13.75
CA ARG A 64 -4.57 0.10 14.85
C ARG A 64 -4.62 1.60 14.56
N LEU A 65 -3.59 2.14 13.91
CA LEU A 65 -3.49 3.57 13.60
C LEU A 65 -4.30 4.00 12.38
N LYS A 66 -4.80 3.05 11.59
CA LYS A 66 -5.65 3.31 10.45
C LYS A 66 -6.97 3.91 10.92
N LYS A 67 -7.12 5.22 10.78
CA LYS A 67 -8.39 5.89 11.07
C LYS A 67 -9.41 5.44 9.99
N PRO A 68 -10.66 5.11 10.37
CA PRO A 68 -11.72 5.09 9.38
C PRO A 68 -11.78 6.49 8.76
N SER A 69 -11.60 6.53 7.44
CA SER A 69 -11.75 7.75 6.63
C SER A 69 -13.23 8.08 6.46
#